data_AF-A0A3S9VC01-F1
#
_entry.id   AF-A0A3S9VC01-F1
#
_cell.length_a   1.000
_cell.length_b   1.000
_cell.length_c   1.000
_cell.angle_alpha   90.00
_cell.angle_beta   90.00
_cell.angle_gamma   90.00
#
_symmetry.space_group_name_H-M   'P 1'
#
loop_
_entity.id
_entity.type
_entity.pdbx_description
1 polymer ?
#
loop_
_entity_poly.entity_id
_entity_poly.type
_entity_poly.pdbx_seq_one_letter_code
_entity_poly.pdbx_strand_id
1 'polypeptide(L)' 'MNKFIGQRIVITVRRNEGLWAAEEAGVYFGASADKDIAKASASKRARERIGQGHACQVRISGEHGFAI' A
#
# COMPACT_ATOMS: atom_id res chain seq x y z
N MET A 1 15.89 11.01 23.81
CA MET A 1 15.27 9.73 23.38
C MET A 1 14.86 9.86 21.92
N ASN A 2 15.73 9.45 20.99
CA ASN A 2 15.35 9.37 19.58
C ASN A 2 14.32 8.26 19.45
N LYS A 3 13.05 8.65 19.31
CA LYS A 3 11.94 7.74 19.03
C LYS A 3 12.34 6.95 17.79
N PHE A 4 12.71 5.68 17.94
CA PHE A 4 12.94 4.78 16.82
C PHE A 4 11.73 4.95 15.90
N ILE A 5 11.93 5.54 14.73
CA ILE A 5 10.93 5.56 13.67
C ILE A 5 10.86 4.11 13.23
N GLY A 6 10.10 3.31 14.00
CA GLY A 6 10.10 1.86 13.93
C GLY A 6 9.85 1.41 12.50
N GLN A 7 10.55 0.37 12.08
CA GLN A 7 10.40 -0.23 10.76
C GLN A 7 8.90 -0.39 10.45
N ARG A 8 8.41 0.35 9.45
CA ARG A 8 7.01 0.28 9.03
C ARG A 8 6.92 -0.63 7.81
N ILE A 9 5.93 -1.49 7.80
CA ILE A 9 5.56 -2.22 6.59
C ILE A 9 4.91 -1.21 5.65
N VAL A 10 5.54 -0.98 4.50
CA VAL A 10 5.02 -0.10 3.46
C VAL A 10 4.29 -0.94 2.43
N ILE A 11 3.04 -0.60 2.18
CA ILE A 11 2.22 -1.21 1.13
C ILE A 11 1.95 -0.13 0.07
N THR A 12 2.43 -0.35 -1.15
CA THR A 12 2.34 0.60 -2.26
C THR A 12 1.22 0.20 -3.20
N VAL A 13 0.18 1.03 -3.33
CA VAL A 13 -0.79 0.91 -4.42
C VAL A 13 -0.23 1.63 -5.64
N ARG A 14 -0.01 0.92 -6.75
CA ARG A 14 0.58 1.48 -7.98
C ARG A 14 0.02 0.84 -9.24
N ARG A 15 0.26 1.47 -10.38
CA ARG A 15 0.09 0.82 -11.67
C ARG A 15 1.16 -0.26 -11.87
N ASN A 16 0.70 -1.45 -12.27
CA ASN A 16 1.50 -2.59 -12.69
C ASN A 16 0.83 -3.23 -13.92
N GLU A 17 1.55 -3.32 -15.05
CA GLU A 17 1.09 -3.98 -16.27
C GLU A 17 -0.32 -3.54 -16.75
N GLY A 18 -0.61 -2.24 -16.65
CA GLY A 18 -1.91 -1.66 -17.07
C GLY A 18 -3.04 -1.77 -16.04
N LEU A 19 -2.83 -2.47 -14.92
CA LEU A 19 -3.78 -2.59 -13.81
C LEU A 19 -3.28 -1.84 -12.57
N TRP A 20 -4.16 -1.61 -11.61
CA TRP A 20 -3.80 -1.19 -10.26
C TRP A 20 -3.51 -2.42 -9.42
N ALA A 21 -2.45 -2.39 -8.62
CA ALA A 21 -2.11 -3.46 -7.68
C ALA A 21 -1.49 -2.88 -6.41
N ALA A 22 -1.64 -3.60 -5.30
CA ALA A 22 -0.92 -3.34 -4.06
C ALA A 22 0.38 -4.15 -4.05
N GLU A 23 1.45 -3.58 -3.54
CA GLU A 23 2.78 -4.18 -3.44
C GLU A 23 3.28 -4.10 -1.98
N GLU A 24 3.73 -5.22 -1.43
CA GLU A 24 4.39 -5.30 -0.11
C GLU A 24 5.70 -6.09 -0.29
N ALA A 25 6.84 -5.47 0.01
CA ALA A 25 8.16 -6.10 -0.06
C ALA A 25 8.44 -6.80 -1.41
N GLY A 26 7.98 -6.20 -2.52
CA GLY A 26 8.11 -6.72 -3.87
C GLY A 26 7.02 -7.71 -4.30
N VAL A 27 6.11 -8.10 -3.41
CA VAL A 27 5.00 -9.00 -3.72
C VAL A 27 3.76 -8.21 -4.12
N TYR A 28 3.25 -8.46 -5.32
CA TYR A 28 2.05 -7.81 -5.87
C TYR A 28 0.78 -8.61 -5.57
N PHE A 29 -0.31 -7.92 -5.24
CA PHE A 29 -1.62 -8.52 -4.97
C PHE A 29 -2.75 -7.52 -5.22
N GLY A 30 -3.98 -8.03 -5.30
CA GLY A 30 -5.17 -7.20 -5.50
C GLY A 30 -5.18 -6.47 -6.85
N ALA A 31 -4.65 -7.12 -7.89
CA ALA A 31 -4.63 -6.58 -9.24
C ALA A 31 -6.07 -6.36 -9.75
N SER A 32 -6.37 -5.15 -10.19
CA SER A 32 -7.68 -4.77 -10.72
C SER A 32 -7.59 -3.57 -11.65
N ALA A 33 -8.53 -3.46 -12.59
CA ALA A 33 -8.69 -2.24 -13.38
C ALA A 33 -9.17 -1.07 -12.49
N ASP A 34 -9.90 -1.39 -11.43
CA ASP A 34 -10.44 -0.45 -10.47
C ASP A 34 -9.44 -0.18 -9.33
N LYS A 35 -9.13 1.10 -9.12
CA LYS A 35 -8.14 1.54 -8.13
C LYS A 35 -8.62 1.27 -6.70
N ASP A 36 -9.90 1.41 -6.43
CA ASP A 36 -10.46 1.26 -5.09
C ASP A 36 -10.44 -0.20 -4.64
N ILE A 37 -10.54 -1.15 -5.58
CA ILE A 37 -10.29 -2.57 -5.31
C ILE A 37 -8.83 -2.81 -4.87
N ALA A 38 -7.86 -2.19 -5.54
CA ALA A 38 -6.45 -2.29 -5.15
C ALA A 38 -6.18 -1.61 -3.78
N LYS A 39 -6.81 -0.46 -3.50
CA LYS A 39 -6.74 0.21 -2.19
C LYS A 39 -7.36 -0.63 -1.08
N ALA A 40 -8.50 -1.28 -1.34
CA ALA A 40 -9.14 -2.19 -0.40
C ALA A 40 -8.22 -3.38 -0.07
N SER A 41 -7.57 -3.93 -1.09
CA SER A 41 -6.59 -5.02 -0.93
C SER A 41 -5.40 -4.59 -0.07
N ALA A 42 -4.82 -3.42 -0.35
CA ALA A 42 -3.74 -2.85 0.47
C ALA A 42 -4.18 -2.62 1.93
N SER A 43 -5.38 -2.08 2.12
CA SER A 43 -5.95 -1.82 3.45
C SER A 43 -6.19 -3.10 4.25
N LYS A 44 -6.65 -4.16 3.58
CA LYS A 44 -6.81 -5.48 4.19
C LYS A 44 -5.45 -6.00 4.70
N ARG A 45 -4.43 -5.99 3.84
CA ARG A 45 -3.07 -6.42 4.21
C ARG A 45 -2.51 -5.59 5.37
N ALA A 46 -2.69 -4.27 5.34
CA ALA A 46 -2.25 -3.39 6.42
C ALA A 46 -2.90 -3.76 7.76
N ARG A 47 -4.20 -4.06 7.77
CA ARG A 47 -4.90 -4.51 8.99
C ARG A 47 -4.36 -5.83 9.52
N GLU A 48 -4.04 -6.78 8.64
CA GLU A 48 -3.43 -8.06 9.04
C GLU A 48 -2.06 -7.84 9.71
N ARG A 49 -1.23 -6.96 9.15
CA ARG A 49 0.09 -6.61 9.70
C ARG A 49 0.00 -5.83 11.02
N ILE A 50 -0.97 -4.91 11.13
CA ILE A 50 -1.27 -4.21 12.39
C ILE A 50 -1.69 -5.21 13.47
N GLY A 51 -2.52 -6.19 13.13
CA GLY A 51 -2.91 -7.28 14.04
C GLY A 51 -1.71 -8.11 14.54
N GLN A 52 -0.60 -8.11 13.79
CA GLN A 52 0.67 -8.75 14.17
C GLN A 52 1.62 -7.82 14.94
N GLY A 53 1.18 -6.61 15.31
CA GLY A 53 1.98 -5.63 16.05
C GLY A 53 2.89 -4.73 15.19
N HIS A 54 2.75 -4.77 13.86
CA HIS A 54 3.57 -3.95 12.97
C HIS A 54 2.94 -2.58 12.71
N ALA A 55 3.76 -1.53 12.75
CA ALA A 55 3.37 -0.25 12.19
C ALA A 55 3.29 -0.36 10.66
N CYS A 56 2.21 0.15 10.06
CA CYS A 56 1.96 0.05 8.63
C CYS A 56 1.75 1.42 7.99
N GLN A 57 2.14 1.54 6.72
CA GLN A 57 1.88 2.71 5.89
C GLN A 57 1.38 2.25 4.53
N VAL A 58 0.16 2.66 4.17
CA VAL A 58 -0.33 2.52 2.80
C VAL A 58 0.00 3.80 2.05
N ARG A 59 0.68 3.69 0.90
CA ARG A 59 0.93 4.80 0.00
C ARG A 59 0.35 4.49 -1.38
N ILE A 60 -0.04 5.53 -2.10
CA ILE A 60 -0.54 5.40 -3.47
C ILE A 60 0.45 6.14 -4.38
N SER A 61 0.85 5.52 -5.49
CA SER A 61 1.80 6.07 -6.45
C SER A 61 1.22 5.98 -7.86
N GLY A 62 1.54 6.98 -8.70
CA GLY A 62 0.90 7.14 -10.01
C GLY A 62 -0.48 7.80 -9.95
N GLU A 63 -0.86 8.34 -8.78
CA GLU A 63 -1.94 9.32 -8.70
C GLU A 63 -1.32 10.68 -9.07
N HIS A 64 -1.64 11.20 -10.25
CA HIS A 64 -1.45 12.62 -10.53
C HIS A 64 -2.49 13.36 -9.67
N GLY A 65 -2.11 13.75 -8.45
CA GLY A 65 -2.90 14.67 -7.63
C GLY A 65 -3.08 16.01 -8.37
N PHE A 66 -4.11 16.78 -7.98
CA PHE A 66 -4.52 18.06 -8.57
C PHE A 66 -3.34 18.78 -9.24
N ALA A 67 -3.41 18.92 -10.57
CA ALA A 67 -2.60 19.90 -11.26
C ALA A 67 -2.96 21.27 -10.67
N ILE A 68 -2.03 21.86 -9.92
CA ILE A 68 -2.02 23.29 -9.62
C ILE A 68 -1.70 24.07 -10.89
#